data_AF-A0A8H8A478-F1
#
_entry.id   AF-A0A8H8A478-F1
#
_cell.length_a   1.000
_cell.length_b   1.000
_cell.length_c   1.000
_cell.angle_alpha   90.00
_cell.angle_beta   90.00
_cell.angle_gamma   90.00
#
_symmetry.space_group_name_H-M   'P 1'
#
loop_
_entity.id
_entity.type
_entity.pdbx_description
1 polymer ?
#
loop_
_entity_poly.entity_id
_entity_poly.type
_entity_poly.pdbx_seq_one_letter_code
_entity_poly.pdbx_strand_id
1 'polypeptide(L)'
;MNDIWEDDIDESANSQSWEFEEKLTLKSVINSHFNQGYLKGIMQAKKLYSPSGFEDNYRKCALLGAKAGRLLGLLEGIQFYFEKRGETGENFENLKKWIKKIEKEVEINKVFSKEFLELNGLLKYDEHPVLEGFETEIINYLENIKCNECVNATKKK
;
A
#
# COMPACT_ATOMS: atom_id res chain seq x y z
N MET A 1 82.65 -37.76 -8.26
CA MET A 1 82.63 -37.25 -9.64
C MET A 1 81.21 -36.82 -9.96
N ASN A 2 81.08 -35.53 -10.25
CA ASN A 2 80.06 -34.80 -11.01
C ASN A 2 78.63 -34.74 -10.47
N ASP A 3 78.38 -33.63 -9.75
CA ASP A 3 77.14 -32.88 -9.81
C ASP A 3 76.64 -32.78 -11.26
N ILE A 4 75.43 -33.30 -11.46
CA ILE A 4 74.61 -33.04 -12.63
C ILE A 4 73.72 -31.87 -12.19
N TRP A 5 73.43 -30.93 -13.08
CA TRP A 5 72.70 -29.67 -12.85
C TRP A 5 73.59 -28.46 -12.52
N GLU A 6 74.56 -28.21 -13.39
CA GLU A 6 74.98 -26.85 -13.73
C GLU A 6 74.24 -26.52 -15.05
N ASP A 7 73.12 -25.79 -14.94
CA ASP A 7 72.54 -25.01 -16.03
C ASP A 7 71.98 -23.74 -15.39
N ASP A 8 72.68 -22.64 -15.66
CA ASP A 8 72.33 -21.29 -15.29
C ASP A 8 70.95 -20.93 -15.83
N ILE A 9 69.93 -20.98 -14.96
CA ILE A 9 68.68 -20.27 -15.19
C ILE A 9 68.74 -19.03 -14.29
N ASP A 10 68.90 -17.87 -14.93
CA ASP A 10 68.68 -16.55 -14.33
C ASP A 10 67.20 -16.43 -13.88
N GLU A 11 66.89 -17.09 -12.75
CA GLU A 11 65.55 -17.17 -12.18
C GLU A 11 65.35 -16.05 -11.14
N SER A 12 65.48 -14.80 -11.58
CA SER A 12 65.31 -13.62 -10.69
C SER A 12 64.21 -12.66 -11.15
N ALA A 13 63.67 -12.79 -12.37
CA ALA A 13 62.70 -11.82 -12.90
C ALA A 13 61.24 -12.31 -12.98
N ASN A 14 60.96 -13.62 -12.92
CA ASN A 14 59.61 -14.15 -13.23
C ASN A 14 58.85 -14.76 -12.03
N SER A 15 59.53 -15.10 -10.93
CA SER A 15 58.87 -15.63 -9.71
C SER A 15 58.03 -14.56 -8.99
N GLN A 16 58.42 -13.30 -9.08
CA GLN A 16 57.68 -12.18 -8.49
C GLN A 16 56.38 -11.84 -9.24
N SER A 17 56.30 -12.10 -10.55
CA SER A 17 55.12 -11.75 -11.36
C SER A 17 53.93 -12.66 -11.04
N TRP A 18 54.16 -13.97 -10.89
CA TRP A 18 53.11 -14.95 -10.64
C TRP A 18 52.57 -14.87 -9.21
N GLU A 19 53.44 -14.63 -8.22
CA GLU A 19 53.00 -14.35 -6.85
C GLU A 19 52.20 -13.05 -6.74
N PHE A 20 52.52 -12.04 -7.55
CA PHE A 20 51.80 -10.76 -7.55
C PHE A 20 50.41 -10.90 -8.19
N GLU A 21 50.30 -11.65 -9.29
CA GLU A 21 49.00 -11.97 -9.92
C GLU A 21 48.13 -12.87 -9.03
N GLU A 22 48.70 -13.87 -8.34
CA GLU A 22 47.99 -14.67 -7.35
C GLU A 22 47.54 -13.82 -6.15
N LYS A 23 48.41 -12.93 -5.63
CA LYS A 23 48.03 -12.02 -4.54
C LYS A 23 46.95 -11.01 -4.97
N LEU A 24 46.96 -10.55 -6.22
CA LEU A 24 45.92 -9.67 -6.77
C LEU A 24 44.58 -10.40 -6.95
N THR A 25 44.60 -11.63 -7.46
CA THR A 25 43.40 -12.47 -7.62
C THR A 25 42.82 -12.87 -6.27
N LEU A 26 43.66 -13.26 -5.29
CA LEU A 26 43.23 -13.51 -3.91
C LEU A 26 42.60 -12.27 -3.26
N LYS A 27 43.23 -11.10 -3.41
CA LYS A 27 42.66 -9.83 -2.92
C LYS A 27 41.31 -9.53 -3.57
N SER A 28 41.17 -9.76 -4.88
CA SER A 28 39.92 -9.57 -5.60
C SER A 28 38.81 -10.51 -5.09
N VAL A 29 39.15 -11.78 -4.87
CA VAL A 29 38.24 -12.79 -4.31
C VAL A 29 37.81 -12.44 -2.88
N ILE A 30 38.77 -12.05 -2.02
CA ILE A 30 38.49 -11.61 -0.65
C ILE A 30 37.58 -10.38 -0.64
N ASN A 31 37.86 -9.39 -1.50
CA ASN A 31 37.07 -8.17 -1.58
C ASN A 31 35.65 -8.44 -2.09
N SER A 32 35.50 -9.37 -3.04
CA SER A 32 34.19 -9.85 -3.51
C SER A 32 33.42 -10.55 -2.37
N HIS A 33 34.04 -11.43 -1.61
CA HIS A 33 33.41 -12.10 -0.47
C HIS A 33 33.05 -11.14 0.67
N PHE A 34 33.91 -10.16 0.96
CA PHE A 34 33.65 -9.13 1.96
C PHE A 34 32.44 -8.28 1.57
N ASN A 35 32.40 -7.81 0.32
CA ASN A 35 31.27 -7.06 -0.21
C ASN A 35 29.98 -7.89 -0.21
N GLN A 36 30.04 -9.17 -0.62
CA GLN A 36 28.88 -10.07 -0.57
C GLN A 36 28.40 -10.36 0.85
N GLY A 37 29.32 -10.51 1.82
CA GLY A 37 29.00 -10.72 3.23
C GLY A 37 28.32 -9.50 3.85
N TYR A 38 28.84 -8.31 3.58
CA TYR A 38 28.23 -7.05 3.99
C TYR A 38 26.86 -6.84 3.35
N LEU A 39 26.74 -7.10 2.03
CA LEU A 39 25.45 -7.04 1.32
C LEU A 39 24.45 -8.02 1.92
N LYS A 40 24.86 -9.26 2.19
CA LYS A 40 24.01 -10.27 2.85
C LYS A 40 23.59 -9.82 4.24
N GLY A 41 24.49 -9.22 5.02
CA GLY A 41 24.18 -8.67 6.35
C GLY A 41 23.13 -7.56 6.28
N ILE A 42 23.29 -6.59 5.37
CA ILE A 42 22.29 -5.53 5.14
C ILE A 42 20.97 -6.12 4.67
N MET A 43 21.00 -7.06 3.74
CA MET A 43 19.79 -7.65 3.16
C MET A 43 19.04 -8.50 4.19
N GLN A 44 19.76 -9.20 5.07
CA GLN A 44 19.19 -9.99 6.15
C GLN A 44 18.62 -9.09 7.26
N ALA A 45 19.31 -8.02 7.63
CA ALA A 45 18.78 -6.98 8.52
C ALA A 45 17.52 -6.35 7.91
N LYS A 46 17.56 -5.94 6.64
CA LYS A 46 16.39 -5.40 5.94
C LYS A 46 15.24 -6.40 5.91
N LYS A 47 15.49 -7.69 5.72
CA LYS A 47 14.45 -8.74 5.74
C LYS A 47 13.87 -8.98 7.14
N LEU A 48 14.70 -8.87 8.19
CA LEU A 48 14.29 -9.02 9.59
C LEU A 48 13.49 -7.80 10.08
N TYR A 49 13.86 -6.59 9.63
CA TYR A 49 13.26 -5.33 10.06
C TYR A 49 12.22 -4.78 9.08
N SER A 50 12.09 -5.34 7.88
CA SER A 50 10.99 -5.02 6.96
C SER A 50 9.76 -5.76 7.50
N PRO A 51 8.79 -5.03 8.08
CA PRO A 51 7.61 -5.67 8.60
C PRO A 51 6.77 -6.05 7.37
N SER A 52 6.88 -7.30 6.93
CA SER A 52 6.08 -7.84 5.82
C SER A 52 4.58 -7.62 6.06
N GLY A 53 4.14 -7.65 7.32
CA GLY A 53 2.76 -7.30 7.69
C GLY A 53 2.40 -5.80 7.62
N PHE A 54 3.38 -4.90 7.54
CA PHE A 54 3.12 -3.46 7.41
C PHE A 54 2.69 -3.08 6.00
N GLU A 55 3.29 -3.66 4.96
CA GLU A 55 2.92 -3.34 3.58
C GLU A 55 1.50 -3.82 3.26
N ASP A 56 1.12 -5.02 3.72
CA ASP A 56 -0.23 -5.54 3.56
C ASP A 56 -1.26 -4.70 4.31
N ASN A 57 -0.96 -4.32 5.55
CA ASN A 57 -1.82 -3.40 6.31
C ASN A 57 -1.93 -2.04 5.66
N TYR A 58 -0.81 -1.48 5.20
CA TYR A 58 -0.80 -0.18 4.55
C TYR A 58 -1.70 -0.20 3.32
N ARG A 59 -1.60 -1.25 2.50
CA ARG A 59 -2.48 -1.45 1.35
C ARG A 59 -3.95 -1.56 1.75
N LYS A 60 -4.28 -2.36 2.78
CA LYS A 60 -5.66 -2.51 3.29
C LYS A 60 -6.22 -1.18 3.82
N CYS A 61 -5.46 -0.47 4.65
CA CYS A 61 -5.82 0.84 5.19
C CYS A 61 -6.02 1.88 4.08
N ALA A 62 -5.15 1.88 3.05
CA ALA A 62 -5.26 2.78 1.92
C ALA A 62 -6.54 2.52 1.10
N LEU A 63 -6.87 1.25 0.84
CA LEU A 63 -8.11 0.88 0.16
C LEU A 63 -9.34 1.27 0.98
N LEU A 64 -9.30 1.05 2.29
CA LEU A 64 -10.37 1.41 3.21
C LEU A 64 -10.59 2.93 3.25
N GLY A 65 -9.52 3.71 3.37
CA GLY A 65 -9.56 5.17 3.34
C GLY A 65 -10.07 5.71 2.00
N ALA A 66 -9.64 5.12 0.88
CA ALA A 66 -10.13 5.48 -0.44
C ALA A 66 -11.65 5.19 -0.59
N LYS A 67 -12.13 4.06 -0.05
CA LYS A 67 -13.55 3.71 -0.04
C LYS A 67 -14.37 4.70 0.78
N ALA A 68 -13.92 5.04 1.99
CA ALA A 68 -14.56 6.04 2.85
C ALA A 68 -14.61 7.43 2.17
N GLY A 69 -13.49 7.87 1.58
CA GLY A 69 -13.43 9.14 0.86
C GLY A 69 -14.37 9.20 -0.35
N ARG A 70 -14.46 8.11 -1.12
CA ARG A 70 -15.41 8.01 -2.24
C ARG A 70 -16.86 8.13 -1.77
N LEU A 71 -17.20 7.50 -0.65
CA LEU A 71 -18.55 7.51 -0.09
C LEU A 71 -18.94 8.91 0.40
N LEU A 72 -18.04 9.60 1.09
CA LEU A 72 -18.21 11.00 1.49
C LEU A 72 -18.40 11.92 0.28
N GLY A 73 -17.54 11.81 -0.74
CA GLY A 73 -17.66 12.62 -1.95
C GLY A 73 -18.97 12.37 -2.72
N LEU A 74 -19.51 11.15 -2.67
CA LEU A 74 -20.80 10.81 -3.27
C LEU A 74 -21.95 11.48 -2.51
N LEU A 75 -21.92 11.47 -1.17
CA LEU A 75 -22.91 12.17 -0.33
C LEU A 75 -22.89 13.68 -0.55
N GLU A 76 -21.70 14.28 -0.61
CA GLU A 76 -21.53 15.70 -0.94
C GLU A 76 -22.10 16.02 -2.34
N GLY A 77 -21.84 15.15 -3.31
CA GLY A 77 -22.37 15.27 -4.67
C GLY A 77 -23.90 15.20 -4.73
N ILE A 78 -24.51 14.30 -3.95
CA ILE A 78 -25.98 14.21 -3.81
C ILE A 78 -26.52 15.51 -3.23
N GLN A 79 -25.94 16.00 -2.13
CA GLN A 79 -26.37 17.25 -1.52
C GLN A 79 -26.28 18.41 -2.51
N PHE A 80 -25.14 18.54 -3.21
CA PHE A 80 -24.92 19.59 -4.21
C PHE A 80 -25.92 19.52 -5.37
N TYR A 81 -26.24 18.32 -5.85
CA TYR A 81 -27.22 18.11 -6.92
C TYR A 81 -28.61 18.64 -6.52
N PHE A 82 -29.07 18.29 -5.31
CA PHE A 82 -30.37 18.73 -4.80
C PHE A 82 -30.42 20.24 -4.50
N GLU A 83 -29.33 20.81 -3.99
CA GLU A 83 -29.20 22.26 -3.78
C GLU A 83 -29.29 23.03 -5.12
N LYS A 84 -28.64 22.53 -6.17
CA LYS A 84 -28.71 23.13 -7.51
C LYS A 84 -30.09 23.02 -8.15
N ARG A 85 -30.85 21.96 -7.85
CA ARG A 85 -32.23 21.80 -8.33
C ARG A 85 -33.22 22.74 -7.63
N GLY A 86 -32.82 23.37 -6.53
CA GLY A 86 -33.69 24.24 -5.73
C GLY A 86 -34.76 23.47 -4.96
N GLU A 87 -34.56 22.16 -4.73
CA GLU A 87 -35.48 21.37 -3.91
C GLU A 87 -35.45 21.87 -2.47
N THR A 88 -36.50 22.59 -2.08
CA THR A 88 -36.65 23.16 -0.74
C THR A 88 -37.93 22.61 -0.15
N GLY A 89 -37.79 21.66 0.77
CA GLY A 89 -38.91 20.99 1.44
C GLY A 89 -38.42 20.06 2.55
N GLU A 90 -39.35 19.52 3.35
CA GLU A 90 -39.04 18.64 4.48
C GLU A 90 -38.19 17.42 4.09
N ASN A 91 -38.37 16.93 2.86
CA ASN A 91 -37.61 15.79 2.34
C ASN A 91 -36.11 16.10 2.19
N PHE A 92 -35.77 17.34 1.84
CA PHE A 92 -34.38 17.80 1.70
C PHE A 92 -33.72 18.02 3.07
N GLU A 93 -34.46 18.48 4.07
CA GLU A 93 -33.96 18.56 5.44
C GLU A 93 -33.71 17.17 6.04
N ASN A 94 -34.59 16.21 5.76
CA ASN A 94 -34.41 14.82 6.19
C ASN A 94 -33.18 14.20 5.51
N LEU A 95 -32.98 14.46 4.21
CA LEU A 95 -31.77 14.07 3.49
C LEU A 95 -30.52 14.67 4.13
N LYS A 96 -30.50 15.97 4.43
CA LYS A 96 -29.37 16.63 5.10
C LYS A 96 -29.08 16.03 6.48
N LYS A 97 -30.12 15.68 7.25
CA LYS A 97 -29.94 15.01 8.55
C LYS A 97 -29.36 13.60 8.38
N TRP A 98 -29.82 12.86 7.38
CA TRP A 98 -29.30 11.53 7.06
C TRP A 98 -27.84 11.58 6.61
N ILE A 99 -27.50 12.49 5.69
CA ILE A 99 -26.11 12.73 5.25
C ILE A 99 -25.21 13.06 6.44
N LYS A 100 -25.61 14.00 7.30
CA LYS A 100 -24.84 14.35 8.52
C LYS A 100 -24.68 13.19 9.49
N LYS A 101 -25.63 12.27 9.54
CA LYS A 101 -25.52 11.06 10.36
C LYS A 101 -24.46 10.13 9.78
N ILE A 102 -24.49 9.90 8.46
CA ILE A 102 -23.51 9.04 7.79
C ILE A 102 -22.11 9.66 7.83
N GLU A 103 -21.96 10.96 7.59
CA GLU A 103 -20.67 11.66 7.72
C GLU A 103 -20.03 11.46 9.10
N LYS A 104 -20.85 11.57 10.16
CA LYS A 104 -20.40 11.33 11.53
C LYS A 104 -20.03 9.88 11.82
N GLU A 105 -20.57 8.92 11.07
CA GLU A 105 -20.29 7.49 11.24
C GLU A 105 -19.10 7.04 10.36
N VAL A 106 -18.90 7.69 9.22
CA VAL A 106 -17.81 7.45 8.26
C VAL A 106 -16.53 8.24 8.63
N GLU A 107 -16.61 9.11 9.63
CA GLU A 107 -15.45 9.84 10.14
C GLU A 107 -14.30 8.87 10.46
N ILE A 108 -13.10 9.20 9.96
CA ILE A 108 -11.89 8.35 9.98
C ILE A 108 -11.60 7.82 11.40
N ASN A 109 -11.84 8.64 12.42
CA ASN A 109 -11.64 8.28 13.82
C ASN A 109 -12.52 7.10 14.29
N LYS A 110 -13.68 6.90 13.67
CA LYS A 110 -14.58 5.78 13.97
C LYS A 110 -14.31 4.56 13.10
N VAL A 111 -13.98 4.77 11.82
CA VAL A 111 -13.62 3.68 10.88
C VAL A 111 -12.34 2.96 11.31
N PHE A 112 -11.41 3.68 11.95
CA PHE A 112 -10.18 3.12 12.52
C PHE A 112 -10.26 2.95 14.06
N SER A 113 -11.45 2.71 14.61
CA SER A 113 -11.58 2.45 16.05
C SER A 113 -10.77 1.23 16.48
N LYS A 114 -10.32 1.21 17.75
CA LYS A 114 -9.59 0.08 18.36
C LYS A 114 -10.32 -1.27 18.26
N GLU A 115 -11.63 -1.25 18.04
CA GLU A 115 -12.46 -2.44 17.85
C GLU A 115 -12.11 -3.19 16.55
N PHE A 116 -11.78 -2.45 15.50
CA PHE A 116 -11.45 -2.97 14.16
C PHE A 116 -9.96 -3.24 13.97
N LEU A 117 -9.15 -2.85 14.95
CA LEU A 117 -7.72 -3.11 14.99
C LEU A 117 -7.41 -4.33 15.89
N GLU A 118 -6.49 -5.17 15.45
CA GLU A 118 -5.88 -6.21 16.27
C GLU A 118 -4.92 -5.59 17.30
N LEU A 119 -4.54 -6.37 18.31
CA LEU A 119 -3.53 -6.00 19.32
C LEU A 119 -2.20 -5.54 18.70
N ASN A 120 -1.91 -6.00 17.48
CA ASN A 120 -0.70 -5.68 16.72
C ASN A 120 -0.87 -4.43 15.83
N GLY A 121 -2.04 -3.77 15.86
CA GLY A 121 -2.38 -2.65 14.97
C GLY A 121 -2.73 -3.06 13.53
N LEU A 122 -2.91 -4.36 13.27
CA LEU A 122 -3.37 -4.88 11.97
C LEU A 122 -4.91 -4.72 11.86
N LEU A 123 -5.43 -4.54 10.65
CA LEU A 123 -6.88 -4.56 10.42
C LEU A 123 -7.40 -5.99 10.49
N LYS A 124 -8.47 -6.21 11.28
CA LYS A 124 -9.10 -7.54 11.43
C LYS A 124 -9.85 -8.02 10.18
N TYR A 125 -10.26 -7.09 9.34
CA TYR A 125 -11.14 -7.36 8.19
C TYR A 125 -10.55 -6.75 6.93
N ASP A 126 -10.71 -7.47 5.82
CA ASP A 126 -10.38 -6.97 4.48
C ASP A 126 -11.43 -5.95 3.99
N GLU A 127 -12.68 -6.14 4.41
CA GLU A 127 -13.84 -5.31 4.06
C GLU A 127 -14.58 -4.86 5.33
N HIS A 128 -14.85 -3.56 5.45
CA HIS A 128 -15.51 -3.01 6.62
C HIS A 128 -17.04 -3.10 6.46
N PRO A 129 -17.75 -3.94 7.25
CA PRO A 129 -19.16 -4.26 7.01
C PRO A 129 -20.07 -3.03 7.10
N VAL A 130 -19.71 -2.05 7.94
CA VAL A 130 -20.46 -0.79 8.06
C VAL A 130 -20.37 0.06 6.79
N LEU A 131 -19.19 0.10 6.13
CA LEU A 131 -19.03 0.89 4.91
C LEU A 131 -19.79 0.26 3.74
N GLU A 132 -19.86 -1.08 3.70
CA GLU A 132 -20.68 -1.79 2.71
C GLU A 132 -22.17 -1.57 2.91
N GLY A 133 -22.63 -1.60 4.16
CA GLY A 133 -24.00 -1.23 4.51
C GLY A 133 -24.36 0.14 3.93
N PHE A 134 -23.54 1.16 4.19
CA PHE A 134 -23.78 2.50 3.65
C PHE A 134 -23.70 2.58 2.13
N GLU A 135 -22.77 1.86 1.50
CA GLU A 135 -22.67 1.82 0.04
C GLU A 135 -23.97 1.30 -0.58
N THR A 136 -24.53 0.21 -0.04
CA THR A 136 -25.81 -0.34 -0.53
C THR A 136 -26.98 0.59 -0.26
N GLU A 137 -27.03 1.25 0.90
CA GLU A 137 -28.08 2.24 1.22
C GLU A 137 -28.04 3.43 0.26
N ILE A 138 -26.85 3.96 -0.03
CA ILE A 138 -26.65 5.07 -0.96
C ILE A 138 -27.04 4.69 -2.38
N ILE A 139 -26.66 3.49 -2.84
CA ILE A 139 -27.03 2.99 -4.17
C ILE A 139 -28.54 2.86 -4.29
N ASN A 140 -29.21 2.27 -3.29
CA ASN A 140 -30.67 2.15 -3.28
C ASN A 140 -31.34 3.53 -3.30
N TYR A 141 -30.82 4.50 -2.53
CA TYR A 141 -31.33 5.87 -2.56
C TYR A 141 -31.21 6.52 -3.95
N LEU A 142 -30.08 6.34 -4.63
CA LEU A 142 -29.86 6.83 -6.01
C LEU A 142 -30.78 6.16 -7.03
N GLU A 143 -31.00 4.85 -6.91
CA GLU A 143 -31.93 4.12 -7.77
C GLU A 143 -33.37 4.61 -7.62
N ASN A 144 -33.80 4.89 -6.38
CA ASN A 144 -35.10 5.46 -6.10
C ASN A 144 -35.27 6.86 -6.72
N ILE A 145 -34.22 7.69 -6.72
CA ILE A 145 -34.25 9.01 -7.39
C ILE A 145 -34.41 8.85 -8.90
N LYS A 146 -33.59 7.99 -9.53
CA LYS A 146 -33.69 7.71 -10.97
C LYS A 146 -35.07 7.20 -11.35
N CYS A 147 -35.65 6.29 -10.56
CA CYS A 147 -36.99 5.75 -10.81
C CYS A 147 -38.06 6.85 -10.74
N ASN A 148 -38.00 7.74 -9.76
CA ASN A 148 -38.94 8.86 -9.63
C ASN A 148 -38.84 9.84 -10.81
N GLU A 149 -37.64 10.11 -11.31
CA GLU A 149 -37.44 10.94 -12.50
C GLU A 149 -38.00 10.29 -13.77
N CYS A 150 -37.81 8.97 -13.94
CA CYS A 150 -38.37 8.22 -15.06
C CYS A 150 -39.91 8.23 -15.04
N VAL A 151 -40.52 8.03 -13.88
CA VAL A 151 -41.98 8.06 -13.72
C VAL A 151 -42.54 9.45 -14.00
N ASN A 152 -41.88 10.52 -13.55
CA ASN A 152 -42.31 11.89 -13.82
C ASN A 152 -42.15 12.29 -15.31
N ALA A 153 -41.19 11.72 -16.03
CA ALA A 153 -41.07 11.90 -17.48
C ALA A 153 -42.23 11.22 -18.25
N THR A 154 -42.73 10.09 -17.77
CA THR A 154 -43.87 9.39 -18.39
C THR A 154 -45.22 10.05 -18.13
N LYS A 155 -45.40 10.76 -17.00
CA LYS A 155 -46.65 11.48 -16.66
C LYS A 155 -46.81 12.83 -17.37
N LYS A 156 -45.77 13.35 -18.03
CA LYS A 156 -45.78 14.61 -18.78
C LYS A 156 -46.08 14.43 -20.29
N LYS A 157 -46.49 13.24 -20.71
CA LYS A 157 -46.95 12.92 -22.07
C LYS A 157 -48.43 12.55 -22.04
#